data_AF-W8F7A3-F1
#
_entry.id   AF-W8F7A3-F1
#
_cell.length_a   1.000
_cell.length_b   1.000
_cell.length_c   1.000
_cell.angle_alpha   90.00
_cell.angle_beta   90.00
_cell.angle_gamma   90.00
#
_symmetry.space_group_name_H-M   'P 1'
#
loop_
_entity.id
_entity.type
_entity.pdbx_description
1 polymer ?
#
loop_
_entity_poly.entity_id
_entity_poly.type
_entity_poly.pdbx_seq_one_letter_code
_entity_poly.pdbx_strand_id
1 'polypeptide(L)'
;MDPPYQGTGKNGGFNYAGNIEFDNFVVSLFDLNNRDIPYILSYDGRTGEKTYGSALPDELNLVKIEINAGRSSQATLLSRDEITFEAVFLSPALVAKIDLGAINTALVGQTELFIE
;
A
#
# COMPACT_ATOMS: atom_id res chain seq x y z
N MET A 1 0.97 2.67 -11.61
CA MET A 1 0.09 2.77 -10.43
C MET A 1 -0.75 1.51 -10.39
N ASP A 2 -0.71 0.82 -9.26
CA ASP A 2 -1.54 -0.34 -9.04
C ASP A 2 -3.02 0.04 -9.20
N PRO A 3 -3.85 -0.84 -9.79
CA PRO A 3 -5.28 -0.65 -9.74
C PRO A 3 -5.74 -0.42 -8.30
N PRO A 4 -6.81 0.36 -8.09
CA PRO A 4 -7.49 0.34 -6.81
C PRO A 4 -7.91 -1.10 -6.51
N TYR A 5 -7.31 -1.72 -5.49
CA TYR A 5 -7.55 -3.12 -5.14
C TYR A 5 -9.03 -3.37 -4.79
N GLN A 6 -9.71 -2.34 -4.28
CA GLN A 6 -11.11 -2.42 -3.87
C GLN A 6 -12.00 -1.33 -4.46
N GLY A 7 -11.77 -1.01 -5.73
CA GLY A 7 -12.80 -0.39 -6.56
C GLY A 7 -13.00 1.11 -6.34
N THR A 8 -12.38 1.90 -7.20
CA THR A 8 -12.97 3.16 -7.70
C THR A 8 -13.62 2.98 -9.08
N GLY A 9 -13.62 1.76 -9.62
CA GLY A 9 -14.02 1.43 -11.00
C GLY A 9 -15.42 0.85 -11.19
N LYS A 10 -16.30 0.81 -10.16
CA LYS A 10 -17.66 0.23 -10.31
C LYS A 10 -18.50 0.90 -11.42
N ASN A 11 -18.15 2.13 -11.83
CA ASN A 11 -18.79 2.88 -12.91
C ASN A 11 -17.87 3.13 -14.13
N GLY A 12 -16.94 2.22 -14.45
CA GLY A 12 -16.33 2.17 -15.79
C GLY A 12 -15.17 3.15 -16.06
N GLY A 13 -14.31 3.40 -15.07
CA GLY A 13 -13.20 4.34 -15.23
C GLY A 13 -11.83 3.74 -15.60
N PHE A 14 -11.61 2.43 -15.38
CA PHE A 14 -10.26 1.88 -15.51
C PHE A 14 -10.26 0.46 -16.10
N ASN A 15 -9.60 0.28 -17.24
CA ASN A 15 -9.37 -1.00 -17.91
C ASN A 15 -8.23 -1.79 -17.25
N TYR A 16 -8.28 -1.98 -15.94
CA TYR A 16 -7.44 -2.99 -15.30
C TYR A 16 -8.05 -4.37 -15.60
N ALA A 17 -7.20 -5.40 -15.67
CA ALA A 17 -7.59 -6.76 -16.03
C ALA A 17 -8.55 -7.36 -14.98
N GLY A 18 -9.84 -7.04 -15.09
CA GLY A 18 -10.90 -7.54 -14.21
C GLY A 18 -10.90 -6.93 -12.81
N ASN A 19 -12.02 -7.13 -12.12
CA ASN A 19 -12.13 -6.86 -10.69
C ASN A 19 -11.29 -7.93 -9.96
N ILE A 20 -10.28 -7.51 -9.20
CA ILE A 20 -9.58 -8.43 -8.29
C ILE A 20 -10.56 -8.75 -7.16
N GLU A 21 -10.94 -10.01 -7.06
CA GLU A 21 -11.74 -10.49 -5.94
C GLU A 21 -10.82 -10.61 -4.72
N PHE A 22 -11.19 -9.97 -3.62
CA PHE A 22 -10.31 -9.77 -2.48
C PHE A 22 -9.94 -11.09 -1.79
N ASP A 23 -10.89 -12.01 -1.64
CA ASP A 23 -10.64 -13.28 -0.98
C ASP A 23 -9.65 -14.13 -1.80
N ASN A 24 -9.84 -14.21 -3.11
CA ASN A 24 -8.91 -14.88 -4.03
C ASN A 24 -7.52 -14.24 -4.05
N PHE A 25 -7.45 -12.91 -3.96
CA PHE A 25 -6.19 -12.18 -3.84
C PHE A 25 -5.46 -12.57 -2.55
N VAL A 26 -6.15 -12.54 -1.41
CA VAL A 26 -5.59 -12.95 -0.11
C VAL A 26 -5.13 -14.41 -0.14
N VAL A 27 -5.91 -15.32 -0.71
CA VAL A 27 -5.53 -16.73 -0.89
C VAL A 27 -4.25 -16.86 -1.70
N SER A 28 -4.09 -16.05 -2.76
CA SER A 28 -2.88 -16.06 -3.57
C SER A 28 -1.64 -15.60 -2.77
N LEU A 29 -1.78 -14.61 -1.88
CA LEU A 29 -0.69 -14.18 -1.00
C LEU A 29 -0.30 -15.27 0.00
N PHE A 30 -1.26 -16.01 0.55
CA PHE A 30 -0.98 -17.19 1.37
C PHE A 30 -0.23 -18.27 0.59
N ASP A 31 -0.60 -18.56 -0.66
CA ASP A 31 0.12 -19.52 -1.49
C ASP A 31 1.59 -19.10 -1.70
N LEU A 32 1.82 -17.82 -2.02
CA LEU A 32 3.17 -17.27 -2.17
C LEU A 32 3.98 -17.40 -0.87
N ASN A 33 3.39 -17.08 0.28
CA ASN A 33 4.03 -17.23 1.59
C ASN A 33 4.35 -18.70 1.91
N ASN A 34 3.41 -19.62 1.68
CA ASN A 34 3.60 -21.06 1.92
C ASN A 34 4.70 -21.67 1.05
N ARG A 35 5.03 -21.03 -0.09
CA ARG A 35 6.06 -21.45 -1.03
C ARG A 35 7.39 -20.70 -0.84
N ASP A 36 7.51 -19.89 0.21
CA ASP A 36 8.67 -19.03 0.50
C ASP A 36 9.06 -18.12 -0.69
N ILE A 37 8.07 -17.65 -1.45
CA ILE A 37 8.31 -16.78 -2.60
C ILE A 37 8.45 -15.34 -2.09
N PRO A 38 9.59 -14.68 -2.31
CA PRO A 38 9.77 -13.29 -1.93
C PRO A 38 8.97 -12.37 -2.87
N TYR A 39 8.12 -11.53 -2.29
CA TYR A 39 7.41 -10.46 -2.99
C TYR A 39 7.35 -9.17 -2.16
N ILE A 40 7.07 -8.08 -2.89
CA ILE A 40 6.69 -6.77 -2.37
C ILE A 40 5.28 -6.50 -2.88
N LEU A 41 4.42 -6.00 -2.01
CA LEU A 41 3.07 -5.60 -2.34
C LEU A 41 2.89 -4.12 -2.02
N SER A 42 2.65 -3.30 -3.05
CA SER A 42 2.08 -1.96 -2.88
C SER A 42 0.58 -2.12 -2.66
N TYR A 43 0.02 -1.47 -1.65
CA TYR A 43 -1.39 -1.65 -1.29
C TYR A 43 -2.01 -0.33 -0.79
N ASP A 44 -3.32 -0.34 -0.62
CA ASP A 44 -4.08 0.84 -0.23
C ASP A 44 -3.51 1.49 1.05
N GLY A 45 -3.20 2.77 0.93
CA GLY A 45 -2.63 3.60 1.99
C GLY A 45 -3.70 4.23 2.90
N ARG A 46 -3.33 5.33 3.55
CA ARG A 46 -4.22 6.14 4.38
C ARG A 46 -4.05 7.63 4.15
N THR A 47 -5.09 8.41 4.40
CA THR A 47 -5.02 9.87 4.51
C THR A 47 -5.49 10.27 5.90
N GLY A 48 -4.63 10.89 6.71
CA GLY A 48 -4.89 11.09 8.13
C GLY A 48 -5.15 9.74 8.83
N GLU A 49 -6.27 9.65 9.57
CA GLU A 49 -6.73 8.42 10.24
C GLU A 49 -7.54 7.49 9.32
N LYS A 50 -7.82 7.90 8.08
CA LYS A 50 -8.66 7.14 7.17
C LYS A 50 -7.83 6.21 6.30
N THR A 51 -7.96 4.91 6.53
CA THR A 51 -7.43 3.85 5.66
C THR A 51 -8.39 3.54 4.51
N TYR A 52 -7.85 3.25 3.34
CA TYR A 52 -8.62 2.82 2.17
C TYR A 52 -8.49 1.30 1.96
N GLY A 53 -9.50 0.68 1.36
CA GLY A 53 -9.54 -0.78 1.16
C GLY A 53 -9.76 -1.59 2.44
N SER A 54 -9.88 -2.90 2.27
CA SER A 54 -9.97 -3.86 3.37
C SER A 54 -8.57 -4.17 3.88
N ALA A 55 -8.44 -4.26 5.20
CA ALA A 55 -7.21 -4.66 5.84
C ALA A 55 -6.79 -6.05 5.36
N LEU A 56 -5.50 -6.22 5.08
CA LEU A 56 -4.91 -7.54 4.86
C LEU A 56 -4.96 -8.33 6.17
N PRO A 57 -5.21 -9.66 6.12
CA PRO A 57 -5.16 -10.49 7.32
C PRO A 57 -3.78 -10.50 7.97
N ASP A 58 -3.73 -10.39 9.29
CA ASP A 58 -2.48 -10.39 10.06
C ASP A 58 -1.73 -11.73 9.92
N GLU A 59 -2.44 -12.82 9.63
CA GLU A 59 -1.89 -14.15 9.42
C GLU A 59 -0.97 -14.24 8.18
N LEU A 60 -1.02 -13.26 7.26
CA LEU A 60 -0.05 -13.16 6.17
C LEU A 60 1.37 -12.80 6.66
N ASN A 61 1.52 -12.34 7.91
CA ASN A 61 2.81 -12.00 8.53
C ASN A 61 3.65 -11.00 7.69
N LEU A 62 2.98 -10.09 7.00
CA LEU A 62 3.65 -9.08 6.17
C LEU A 62 4.22 -7.97 7.03
N VAL A 63 5.43 -7.51 6.69
CA VAL A 63 5.99 -6.29 7.28
C VAL A 63 5.45 -5.09 6.52
N LYS A 64 4.62 -4.28 7.18
CA LYS A 64 4.08 -3.03 6.64
C LYS A 64 5.08 -1.89 6.81
N ILE A 65 5.34 -1.17 5.74
CA ILE A 65 6.09 0.08 5.72
C ILE A 65 5.16 1.17 5.21
N GLU A 66 5.00 2.23 5.99
CA GLU A 66 4.28 3.43 5.57
C GLU A 66 5.25 4.47 5.01
N ILE A 67 4.92 4.98 3.82
CA ILE A 67 5.69 5.97 3.08
C ILE A 67 4.91 7.27 3.14
N ASN A 68 5.52 8.35 3.67
CA ASN A 68 4.88 9.65 3.68
C ASN A 68 4.87 10.23 2.25
N ALA A 69 3.69 10.22 1.62
CA ALA A 69 3.46 10.75 0.29
C ALA A 69 3.13 12.26 0.28
N GLY A 70 3.22 12.91 1.44
CA GLY A 70 3.01 14.34 1.59
C GLY A 70 1.53 14.72 1.75
N ARG A 71 1.27 16.02 1.58
CA ARG A 71 -0.05 16.61 1.83
C ARG A 71 -1.07 16.15 0.79
N SER A 72 -2.25 15.74 1.25
CA SER A 72 -3.34 15.29 0.39
C SER A 72 -3.95 16.45 -0.40
N SER A 73 -3.93 16.35 -1.73
CA SER A 73 -4.57 17.35 -2.60
C SER A 73 -6.08 17.42 -2.38
N GLN A 74 -6.74 16.28 -2.12
CA GLN A 74 -8.18 16.22 -1.85
C GLN A 74 -8.54 16.86 -0.49
N ALA A 75 -7.74 16.59 0.55
CA ALA A 75 -7.92 17.26 1.84
C ALA A 75 -7.70 18.76 1.70
N THR A 76 -6.65 19.17 0.98
CA THR A 76 -6.31 20.57 0.71
C THR A 76 -7.45 21.31 0.00
N LEU A 77 -8.04 20.71 -1.04
CA LEU A 77 -9.19 21.27 -1.74
C LEU A 77 -10.41 21.48 -0.82
N LEU A 78 -10.55 20.63 0.21
CA LEU A 78 -11.60 20.70 1.22
C LEU A 78 -11.18 21.52 2.46
N SER A 79 -10.13 22.34 2.36
CA SER A 79 -9.57 23.15 3.45
C SER A 79 -9.19 22.35 4.70
N ARG A 80 -8.80 21.08 4.51
CA ARG A 80 -8.25 20.20 5.55
C ARG A 80 -6.73 20.06 5.34
N ASP A 81 -6.02 19.80 6.44
CA ASP A 81 -4.58 19.59 6.45
C ASP A 81 -4.28 18.15 6.86
N GLU A 82 -4.27 17.25 5.89
CA GLU A 82 -4.07 15.82 6.10
C GLU A 82 -2.93 15.32 5.22
N ILE A 83 -2.08 14.47 5.79
CA ILE A 83 -0.99 13.79 5.09
C ILE A 83 -1.49 12.45 4.56
N THR A 84 -1.12 12.12 3.32
CA THR A 84 -1.31 10.79 2.74
C THR A 84 -0.08 9.94 2.98
N PHE A 85 -0.29 8.71 3.43
CA PHE A 85 0.72 7.68 3.53
C PHE A 85 0.39 6.56 2.55
N GLU A 86 1.35 6.17 1.73
CA GLU A 86 1.29 4.94 0.93
C GLU A 86 1.74 3.76 1.79
N ALA A 87 1.25 2.56 1.48
CA ALA A 87 1.60 1.35 2.20
C ALA A 87 2.31 0.35 1.29
N VAL A 88 3.49 -0.09 1.72
CA VAL A 88 4.25 -1.16 1.08
C VAL A 88 4.39 -2.30 2.07
N PHE A 89 4.07 -3.51 1.64
CA PHE A 89 4.16 -4.72 2.43
C PHE A 89 5.27 -5.62 1.90
N LEU A 90 6.08 -6.15 2.81
CA LEU A 90 7.14 -7.09 2.50
C LEU A 90 6.77 -8.48 2.99
N SER A 91 6.90 -9.48 2.12
CA SER A 91 6.72 -10.89 2.47
C SER A 91 7.75 -11.39 3.48
N PRO A 92 7.43 -12.38 4.33
CA PRO A 92 8.38 -12.99 5.26
C PRO A 92 9.65 -13.49 4.57
N ALA A 93 9.48 -14.14 3.41
CA ALA A 93 10.58 -14.69 2.62
C ALA A 93 11.52 -13.62 2.05
N LEU A 94 11.02 -12.41 1.78
CA LEU A 94 11.85 -11.27 1.39
C LEU A 94 12.58 -10.68 2.59
N VAL A 95 11.87 -10.49 3.71
CA VAL A 95 12.43 -9.96 4.95
C VAL A 95 13.61 -10.79 5.44
N ALA A 96 13.53 -12.12 5.33
CA ALA A 96 14.62 -13.03 5.67
C ALA A 96 15.89 -12.85 4.80
N LYS A 97 15.78 -12.16 3.65
CA LYS A 97 16.87 -11.98 2.67
C LYS A 97 17.44 -10.58 2.65
N ILE A 98 16.84 -9.63 3.35
CA ILE A 98 17.26 -8.23 3.34
C ILE A 98 17.57 -7.73 4.75
N ASP A 99 18.46 -6.76 4.87
CA ASP A 99 18.70 -6.06 6.12
C ASP A 99 17.65 -4.96 6.30
N LEU A 100 16.63 -5.23 7.11
CA LEU A 100 15.61 -4.23 7.45
C LEU A 100 16.20 -3.04 8.22
N GLY A 101 17.31 -3.20 8.94
CA GLY A 101 17.98 -2.12 9.67
C GLY A 101 18.60 -1.07 8.74
N ALA A 102 18.89 -1.44 7.49
CA ALA A 102 19.36 -0.51 6.47
C ALA A 102 18.23 0.38 5.89
N ILE A 103 16.95 0.03 6.11
CA ILE A 103 15.80 0.81 5.67
C ILE A 103 15.56 1.95 6.68
N ASN A 104 16.28 3.07 6.51
CA ASN A 104 16.14 4.25 7.36
C ASN A 104 14.81 4.97 7.13
N THR A 105 13.86 4.84 8.06
CA THR A 105 12.56 5.53 8.05
C THR A 105 12.69 7.07 8.01
N ALA A 106 13.81 7.62 8.50
CA ALA A 106 14.07 9.06 8.50
C ALA A 106 14.28 9.68 7.10
N LEU A 107 14.54 8.87 6.06
CA LEU A 107 14.79 9.32 4.68
C LEU A 107 13.61 9.10 3.74
N VAL A 108 12.47 8.57 4.22
CA VAL A 108 11.32 8.19 3.39
C VAL A 108 10.24 9.28 3.38
N GLY A 109 10.65 10.53 3.19
CA GLY A 109 9.76 11.63 2.88
C GLY A 109 10.02 12.08 1.45
N GLN A 110 8.99 12.09 0.61
CA GLN A 110 9.05 12.91 -0.60
C GLN A 110 8.92 14.37 -0.14
N THR A 111 10.06 15.02 0.14
CA THR A 111 10.08 16.38 0.69
C THR A 111 9.59 17.42 -0.31
N GLU A 112 9.68 17.15 -1.62
CA GLU A 112 9.33 18.13 -2.65
C GLU A 112 8.67 17.45 -3.86
N LEU A 113 7.35 17.59 -4.01
CA LEU A 113 6.72 17.53 -5.33
C LEU A 113 5.96 18.84 -5.68
N PHE A 114 5.68 19.67 -4.69
CA PHE A 114 4.93 20.94 -4.84
C PHE A 114 5.41 22.01 -3.84
N ILE A 115 6.73 22.20 -3.70
CA ILE A 115 7.21 23.44 -3.06
C ILE A 115 7.06 24.56 -4.10
N GLU A 116 6.09 25.45 -3.87
CA GLU A 116 6.04 26.80 -4.45
C GLU A 116 6.94 27.75 -3.66
#